data_AF-A0A7J4PVP0-F1
#
_entry.id   AF-A0A7J4PVP0-F1
#
_cell.length_a   1.000
_cell.length_b   1.000
_cell.length_c   1.000
_cell.angle_alpha   90.00
_cell.angle_beta   90.00
_cell.angle_gamma   90.00
#
_symmetry.space_group_name_H-M   'P 1'
#
loop_
_entity.id
_entity.type
_entity.pdbx_description
1 polymer ?
#
loop_
_entity_poly.entity_id
_entity_poly.type
_entity_poly.pdbx_seq_one_letter_code
_entity_poly.pdbx_strand_id
1 'polypeptide(L)' 'MTSLLKTTALTVDYDRDQRRLQARGAISMLVQPALNKINQRLAEEKPALVREGDIVASTWLPPISSGPFKR' A
#
# COMPACT_ATOMS: atom_id res chain seq x y z
N MET A 1 14.56 2.77 0.30
CA MET A 1 13.46 1.81 0.57
C MET A 1 12.98 2.03 2.01
N THR A 2 11.67 2.03 2.27
CA THR A 2 11.10 2.16 3.63
C THR A 2 10.47 0.83 4.02
N SER A 3 10.88 0.23 5.15
CA SER A 3 10.37 -1.09 5.53
C SER A 3 9.00 -0.99 6.20
N LEU A 4 8.04 -1.78 5.71
CA LEU A 4 6.66 -1.79 6.21
C LEU A 4 6.35 -3.07 7.00
N LEU A 5 6.88 -4.20 6.54
CA LEU A 5 6.72 -5.48 7.21
C LEU A 5 8.05 -6.22 7.14
N LYS A 6 8.53 -6.71 8.28
CA LYS A 6 9.71 -7.55 8.34
C LYS A 6 9.46 -8.72 9.27
N THR A 7 9.41 -9.91 8.67
CA THR A 7 9.28 -11.19 9.36
C THR A 7 10.37 -12.13 8.84
N THR A 8 10.51 -13.31 9.45
CA THR A 8 11.50 -14.32 9.04
C THR A 8 11.32 -14.77 7.59
N ALA A 9 10.07 -14.91 7.12
CA ALA A 9 9.77 -15.46 5.79
C ALA A 9 9.38 -14.40 4.74
N LEU A 10 9.07 -13.17 5.17
CA LEU A 10 8.57 -12.10 4.31
C LEU A 10 9.08 -10.74 4.76
N THR A 11 9.64 -10.00 3.83
CA THR A 11 9.90 -8.56 3.95
C THR A 11 9.11 -7.81 2.89
N VAL A 12 8.42 -6.73 3.27
CA VAL A 12 7.73 -5.82 2.37
C VAL A 12 8.27 -4.42 2.58
N ASP A 13 8.83 -3.85 1.53
CA ASP A 13 9.38 -2.51 1.53
C ASP A 13 8.65 -1.63 0.52
N TYR A 14 8.48 -0.35 0.84
CA TYR A 14 8.09 0.68 -0.10
C TYR A 14 9.33 1.26 -0.80
N ASP A 15 9.36 1.11 -2.12
CA ASP A 15 10.31 1.78 -3.00
C ASP A 15 9.74 3.17 -3.36
N ARG A 16 10.43 4.23 -2.92
CA ARG A 16 10.00 5.61 -3.12
C ARG A 16 10.20 6.08 -4.56
N ASP A 17 11.22 5.56 -5.26
CA ASP A 17 11.54 5.98 -6.62
C ASP A 17 10.55 5.35 -7.60
N GLN A 18 10.29 4.06 -7.41
CA GLN A 18 9.34 3.31 -8.21
C GLN A 18 7.89 3.43 -7.70
N ARG A 19 7.68 4.10 -6.56
CA ARG A 19 6.39 4.31 -5.89
C ARG A 19 5.59 3.02 -5.73
N ARG A 20 6.27 1.93 -5.35
CA ARG A 20 5.67 0.59 -5.28
C ARG A 20 6.14 -0.21 -4.08
N LEU A 21 5.29 -1.09 -3.61
CA LEU A 21 5.59 -2.14 -2.66
C LEU A 21 6.33 -3.29 -3.34
N GLN A 22 7.42 -3.74 -2.73
CA GLN A 22 8.19 -4.91 -3.16
C GLN A 22 8.23 -5.94 -2.02
N ALA A 23 7.91 -7.19 -2.33
CA ALA A 23 8.08 -8.30 -1.41
C ALA A 23 9.36 -9.09 -1.69
N ARG A 24 9.99 -9.58 -0.63
CA ARG A 24 11.14 -10.48 -0.64
C ARG A 24 10.96 -11.57 0.41
N GLY A 25 11.64 -12.70 0.23
CA GLY A 25 11.59 -13.84 1.15
C GLY A 25 10.85 -15.05 0.59
N ALA A 26 10.81 -16.13 1.36
CA ALA A 26 10.34 -17.45 0.94
C ALA A 26 8.87 -17.49 0.49
N ILE A 27 8.02 -16.60 1.05
CA ILE A 27 6.59 -16.56 0.74
C ILE A 27 6.16 -15.35 -0.09
N SER A 28 7.11 -14.62 -0.68
CA SER A 28 6.82 -13.40 -1.46
C SER A 28 5.84 -13.65 -2.61
N MET A 29 5.96 -14.78 -3.30
CA MET A 29 5.07 -15.14 -4.41
C MET A 29 3.62 -15.33 -3.98
N LEU A 30 3.37 -15.77 -2.74
CA LEU A 30 2.01 -15.97 -2.22
C LEU A 30 1.31 -14.63 -1.96
N VAL A 31 2.05 -13.61 -1.53
CA VAL A 31 1.51 -12.26 -1.25
C VAL A 31 1.53 -11.32 -2.45
N GLN A 32 2.28 -11.67 -3.50
CA GLN A 32 2.44 -10.83 -4.70
C GLN A 32 1.10 -10.40 -5.33
N PRO A 33 0.05 -11.24 -5.44
CA PRO A 33 -1.23 -10.79 -6.01
C PRO A 33 -1.89 -9.67 -5.20
N ALA A 34 -1.81 -9.72 -3.88
CA ALA A 34 -2.33 -8.66 -3.01
C ALA A 34 -1.51 -7.36 -3.18
N LEU A 35 -0.18 -7.48 -3.19
CA LEU A 35 0.71 -6.33 -3.42
C LEU A 35 0.53 -5.71 -4.80
N ASN A 36 0.25 -6.51 -5.83
CA ASN A 36 -0.04 -6.00 -7.18
C ASN A 36 -1.31 -5.13 -7.19
N LYS A 37 -2.37 -5.56 -6.50
CA LYS A 37 -3.59 -4.76 -6.36
C LYS A 37 -3.32 -3.44 -5.63
N ILE A 38 -2.53 -3.48 -4.55
CA ILE A 38 -2.16 -2.26 -3.81
C ILE A 38 -1.29 -1.35 -4.67
N ASN A 39 -0.31 -1.89 -5.40
CA ASN A 39 0.55 -1.12 -6.30
C ASN A 39 -0.24 -0.48 -7.45
N GLN A 40 -1.25 -1.15 -7.99
CA GLN A 40 -2.14 -0.56 -8.98
C GLN A 40 -2.86 0.66 -8.39
N ARG A 41 -3.38 0.56 -7.17
CA ARG A 41 -3.99 1.70 -6.47
C ARG A 41 -2.98 2.82 -6.19
N LEU A 42 -1.76 2.49 -5.77
CA LEU A 42 -0.70 3.48 -5.51
C LEU A 42 -0.20 4.19 -6.77
N ALA A 43 -0.38 3.58 -7.94
CA ALA A 43 -0.09 4.22 -9.22
C ALA A 43 -1.13 5.31 -9.55
N GLU A 44 -2.39 5.10 -9.18
CA GLU A 44 -3.51 6.04 -9.36
C GLU A 44 -3.52 7.11 -8.25
N GLU A 45 -3.33 6.70 -6.99
CA GLU A 45 -3.40 7.52 -5.78
C GLU A 45 -2.07 7.48 -5.02
N LYS A 46 -1.41 8.63 -4.90
CA LYS A 46 -0.14 8.70 -4.16
C LYS A 46 -0.39 8.48 -2.65
N PRO A 47 0.57 7.91 -1.90
CA PRO A 47 0.45 7.91 -0.45
C PRO A 47 0.58 9.33 0.09
N ALA A 48 -0.26 9.69 1.04
CA ALA A 48 -0.16 10.95 1.78
C ALA A 48 1.03 10.93 2.74
N LEU A 49 1.36 9.74 3.25
CA LEU A 49 2.40 9.55 4.25
C LEU A 49 2.93 8.11 4.19
N VAL A 50 4.25 7.98 4.31
CA VAL A 50 4.95 6.69 4.41
C VAL A 50 5.85 6.73 5.63
N ARG A 51 5.68 5.80 6.57
CA ARG A 51 6.53 5.65 7.75
C ARG A 51 7.01 4.21 7.87
N GLU A 52 7.81 3.93 8.89
CA GLU A 52 8.11 2.55 9.23
C GLU A 52 6.85 1.89 9.79
N GLY A 53 6.55 0.69 9.29
CA GLY A 53 5.39 -0.09 9.75
C GLY A 53 4.06 0.23 9.06
N ASP A 54 3.89 1.43 8.47
CA ASP A 54 2.63 1.78 7.81
C ASP A 54 2.75 2.75 6.62
N ILE A 55 1.69 2.73 5.80
CA ILE A 55 1.49 3.64 4.68
C ILE A 55 0.05 4.17 4.74
N VAL A 56 -0.10 5.49 4.64
CA VAL A 56 -1.40 6.15 4.59
C VAL A 56 -1.64 6.58 3.15
N ALA A 57 -2.61 5.98 2.50
CA ALA A 57 -3.04 6.36 1.15
C ALA A 57 -3.66 7.76 1.16
N SER A 58 -3.40 8.58 0.14
CA SER A 58 -4.11 9.85 -0.05
C SER A 58 -5.48 9.59 -0.67
N THR A 59 -6.32 8.78 -0.03
CA THR A 59 -7.65 8.56 -0.58
C THR A 59 -8.47 9.83 -0.35
N TRP A 60 -8.89 10.46 -1.44
CA TRP A 60 -10.10 11.27 -1.42
C TRP A 60 -11.22 10.28 -1.13
N LEU A 61 -11.64 10.16 0.13
CA LEU A 61 -12.83 9.39 0.44
C LEU A 61 -13.99 10.17 -0.19
N PRO A 62 -14.67 9.69 -1.25
CA PRO A 62 -15.95 10.28 -1.58
C PRO A 62 -16.81 10.13 -0.32
N PRO A 63 -17.61 11.15 0.03
CA PRO A 63 -18.39 11.09 1.24
C PRO A 63 -19.17 9.77 1.25
N ILE A 64 -19.06 9.02 2.36
CA ILE A 64 -19.83 7.79 2.57
C ILE A 64 -21.28 8.15 2.27
N SER A 65 -21.97 7.35 1.47
CA SER A 65 -23.38 7.55 1.13
C SER A 65 -24.26 7.34 2.37
N SER A 66 -24.17 8.25 3.33
CA SER A 66 -25.01 8.38 4.49
C SER A 66 -26.02 9.50 4.23
N GLY A 67 -27.07 9.57 5.04
CA GLY A 67 -28.13 10.60 4.94
C GLY A 67 -27.62 12.01 4.59
N PRO A 68 -26.61 12.56 5.29
CA PRO A 68 -26.11 13.92 5.00
C PRO A 68 -25.33 14.08 3.68
N PHE A 69 -25.02 13.00 2.95
CA PHE A 69 -24.25 13.04 1.70
C PHE A 69 -25.00 12.51 0.47
N LYS A 70 -26.31 12.23 0.58
CA LYS A 70 -27.17 12.06 -0.58
C LYS A 70 -27.45 13.44 -1.20
N ARG A 71 -26.82 13.74 -2.33
CA ARG A 71 -27.22 14.84 -3.22
C ARG A 71 -28.18 14.32 -4.27
#